data_AF-A0A382CGY4-F1
#
_entry.id   AF-A0A382CGY4-F1
#
_cell.length_a   1.000
_cell.length_b   1.000
_cell.length_c   1.000
_cell.angle_alpha   90.00
_cell.angle_beta   90.00
_cell.angle_gamma   90.00
#
_symmetry.space_group_name_H-M   'P 1'
#
loop_
_entity.id
_entity.type
_entity.pdbx_description
1 polymer ?
#
loop_
_entity_poly.entity_id
_entity_poly.type
_entity_poly.pdbx_seq_one_letter_code
_entity_poly.pdbx_strand_id
1 'polypeptide(L)' 'MFEDERPTQPISAPRGVDRSCATWDAEAAKRMLMNNLDPAVALDWKNLVVYGGSGRAARNWRCYQQL' A
#
# COMPACT_ATOMS: atom_id res chain seq x y z
N MET A 1 -10.41 2.07 -12.70
CA MET A 1 -11.23 3.08 -12.00
C MET A 1 -10.32 3.84 -11.04
N PHE A 2 -10.09 5.15 -11.23
CA PHE A 2 -9.22 6.02 -10.41
C PHE A 2 -7.69 5.81 -10.56
N GLU A 3 -7.20 5.36 -11.71
CA GLU A 3 -5.77 5.13 -11.97
C GLU A 3 -4.97 6.42 -12.14
N ASP A 4 -5.65 7.53 -12.40
CA ASP A 4 -5.14 8.90 -12.31
C ASP A 4 -4.73 9.27 -10.87
N GLU A 5 -5.33 8.64 -9.85
CA GLU A 5 -4.97 8.79 -8.44
C GLU A 5 -3.82 7.87 -8.00
N ARG A 6 -3.21 7.11 -8.92
CA ARG A 6 -2.07 6.26 -8.59
C ARG A 6 -0.84 7.11 -8.24
N PRO A 7 -0.10 6.80 -7.16
CA PRO A 7 1.15 7.49 -6.85
C PRO A 7 2.17 7.34 -8.00
N THR A 8 2.87 8.44 -8.30
CA THR A 8 3.91 8.46 -9.36
C THR A 8 5.14 7.68 -8.95
N GLN A 9 5.46 7.67 -7.65
CA GLN A 9 6.55 6.91 -7.09
C GLN A 9 6.06 5.56 -6.57
N PRO A 10 6.90 4.51 -6.65
CA PRO A 10 6.57 3.23 -6.06
C PRO A 10 6.40 3.34 -4.53
N ILE A 11 5.47 2.56 -3.99
CA ILE A 11 5.20 2.49 -2.56
C ILE A 11 6.27 1.62 -1.89
N SER A 12 6.74 2.01 -0.70
CA SER A 12 7.51 1.13 0.17
C SER A 12 7.20 1.46 1.63
N ALA A 13 7.16 0.43 2.48
CA ALA A 13 6.86 0.60 3.88
C ALA A 13 8.00 1.35 4.60
N PRO A 14 7.69 2.38 5.43
CA PRO A 14 8.70 3.04 6.24
C PRO A 14 9.36 2.05 7.21
N ARG A 15 10.66 2.23 7.42
CA ARG A 15 11.51 1.37 8.25
C ARG A 15 12.02 2.15 9.47
N GLY A 16 12.48 1.43 10.50
CA GLY A 16 12.98 2.03 11.74
C GLY A 16 11.90 2.27 12.80
N VAL A 17 12.29 2.97 13.87
CA VAL A 17 11.48 3.14 15.09
C VAL A 17 10.61 4.39 15.11
N ASP A 18 10.79 5.29 14.14
CA ASP A 18 9.97 6.50 14.03
C ASP A 18 8.60 6.16 13.44
N ARG A 19 7.53 6.74 13.99
CA ARG A 19 6.14 6.49 13.56
C ARG A 19 5.50 7.74 12.97
N SER A 20 4.61 7.53 12.00
CA SER A 20 3.80 8.58 11.37
C SER A 20 2.36 8.64 11.92
N CYS A 21 1.84 7.52 12.41
CA CYS A 21 0.53 7.41 13.03
C CYS A 21 0.58 7.67 14.56
N ALA A 22 -0.58 7.96 15.15
CA ALA A 22 -0.70 8.24 16.59
C ALA A 22 -0.42 7.02 17.49
N THR A 23 -0.69 5.81 16.99
CA THR A 23 -0.48 4.54 17.72
C THR A 23 0.34 3.57 16.89
N TRP A 24 0.99 2.62 17.57
CA TRP A 24 1.76 1.57 16.90
C TRP A 24 0.87 0.59 16.14
N ASP A 25 -0.33 0.29 16.62
CA ASP A 25 -1.25 -0.61 15.91
C ASP A 25 -1.67 -0.01 14.56
N ALA A 26 -1.98 1.29 14.53
CA ALA A 26 -2.29 2.00 13.28
C ALA A 26 -1.07 2.09 12.36
N GLU A 27 0.11 2.41 12.91
CA GLU A 27 1.36 2.43 12.15
C GLU A 27 1.70 1.06 11.55
N ALA A 28 1.51 -0.02 12.31
CA ALA A 28 1.74 -1.39 11.86
C ALA A 28 0.79 -1.76 10.72
N ALA A 29 -0.50 -1.47 10.84
CA ALA A 29 -1.48 -1.69 9.77
C ALA A 29 -1.10 -0.94 8.49
N LYS A 30 -0.73 0.35 8.61
CA LYS A 30 -0.27 1.17 7.49
C LYS A 30 0.99 0.60 6.84
N ARG A 31 1.99 0.21 7.62
CA ARG A 31 3.23 -0.40 7.12
C ARG A 31 2.97 -1.72 6.40
N MET A 32 2.11 -2.57 6.94
CA MET A 32 1.77 -3.84 6.31
C MET A 32 1.00 -3.63 5.01
N LEU A 33 0.09 -2.66 4.96
CA LEU A 33 -0.60 -2.26 3.73
C LEU A 33 0.40 -1.77 2.66
N MET A 34 1.32 -0.88 3.04
CA MET A 34 2.35 -0.39 2.14
C MET A 34 3.29 -1.51 1.66
N ASN A 35 3.67 -2.43 2.56
CA ASN A 35 4.54 -3.55 2.22
C ASN A 35 3.90 -4.51 1.21
N ASN A 36 2.58 -4.74 1.29
CA ASN A 36 1.84 -5.52 0.29
C ASN A 36 1.89 -4.89 -1.12
N LEU A 37 2.17 -3.59 -1.22
CA LEU A 37 2.26 -2.84 -2.49
C LEU A 37 3.70 -2.43 -2.83
N ASP A 38 4.68 -2.94 -2.10
CA ASP A 38 6.09 -2.73 -2.45
C ASP A 38 6.39 -3.47 -3.77
N PRO A 39 7.07 -2.85 -4.76
CA PRO A 39 7.41 -3.51 -6.02
C PRO A 39 8.22 -4.80 -5.86
N ALA A 40 8.96 -4.95 -4.77
CA ALA A 40 9.71 -6.17 -4.47
C ALA A 40 8.83 -7.29 -3.89
N VAL A 41 7.58 -6.99 -3.51
CA VAL A 41 6.65 -7.91 -2.84
C VAL A 41 5.42 -8.20 -3.72
N ALA A 42 4.81 -7.16 -4.27
CA ALA A 42 3.58 -7.25 -5.05
C ALA A 42 3.83 -7.79 -6.46
N LEU A 43 2.93 -8.66 -6.93
CA LEU A 43 2.93 -9.12 -8.32
C LEU A 43 2.72 -7.97 -9.31
N ASP A 44 1.81 -7.04 -9.00
CA ASP A 44 1.57 -5.83 -9.79
C ASP A 44 1.03 -4.71 -8.89
N TRP A 45 1.95 -4.01 -8.22
CA TRP A 45 1.62 -2.90 -7.32
C TRP A 45 0.85 -1.78 -8.02
N LYS A 46 1.09 -1.56 -9.31
CA LYS A 46 0.47 -0.49 -10.11
C LYS A 46 -1.04 -0.67 -10.26
N ASN A 47 -1.51 -1.90 -10.16
CA ASN A 47 -2.92 -2.28 -10.19
C ASN A 47 -3.42 -2.78 -8.83
N LEU A 48 -2.68 -2.49 -7.75
CA LEU A 48 -2.95 -2.90 -6.37
C LEU A 48 -2.91 -4.43 -6.14
N VAL A 49 -2.43 -5.22 -7.10
CA VAL A 49 -2.44 -6.69 -7.05
C VAL A 49 -1.22 -7.19 -6.28
N VAL A 50 -1.47 -7.92 -5.20
CA VAL A 50 -0.41 -8.50 -4.34
C VAL A 50 -0.02 -9.87 -4.87
N TYR A 51 -0.98 -10.80 -4.97
CA TYR A 51 -0.78 -12.15 -5.50
C TYR A 51 -2.13 -12.80 -5.88
N GLY A 52 -2.09 -14.03 -6.37
CA GLY A 52 -3.32 -14.81 -6.64
C GLY A 52 -4.11 -14.31 -7.84
N GLY A 53 -3.45 -13.70 -8.81
CA GLY A 53 -4.04 -13.18 -10.05
C GLY A 53 -4.80 -11.86 -9.85
N SER A 54 -5.80 -11.83 -8.98
CA SER A 54 -6.65 -10.65 -8.74
C SER A 54 -6.76 -10.22 -7.27
N GLY A 55 -5.98 -10.86 -6.38
CA GLY A 55 -5.93 -10.50 -4.96
C GLY A 55 -5.30 -9.12 -4.77
N ARG A 56 -6.11 -8.13 -4.39
CA ARG A 56 -5.71 -6.73 -4.27
C ARG A 56 -5.66 -6.24 -2.82
N ALA A 57 -4.71 -5.35 -2.52
CA ALA A 57 -4.57 -4.74 -1.19
C ALA A 57 -5.64 -3.69 -0.87
N ALA A 58 -6.19 -3.04 -1.91
CA ALA A 58 -7.28 -2.08 -1.82
C ALA A 58 -8.20 -2.17 -3.04
N ARG A 59 -9.41 -1.61 -2.94
CA ARG A 59 -10.41 -1.67 -4.02
C ARG A 59 -10.01 -0.87 -5.26
N ASN A 60 -9.42 0.30 -5.06
CA ASN A 60 -8.90 1.23 -6.07
C ASN A 60 -7.98 2.26 -5.36
N TRP A 61 -7.29 3.09 -6.13
CA TRP A 61 -6.32 4.07 -5.60
C TRP A 61 -6.96 5.12 -4.69
N ARG A 62 -8.19 5.55 -5.00
CA ARG A 62 -8.95 6.46 -4.13
C ARG A 62 -9.20 5.87 -2.75
N CYS A 63 -9.64 4.61 -2.68
CA CYS A 63 -9.81 3.90 -1.40
C CYS A 63 -8.49 3.73 -0.66
N TYR A 64 -7.38 3.49 -1.37
CA TYR A 64 -6.06 3.39 -0.76
C TYR A 64 -5.63 4.72 -0.10
N GLN A 65 -5.86 5.86 -0.76
CA GLN A 65 -5.51 7.18 -0.21
C GLN A 65 -6.38 7.60 0.99
N GLN A 66 -7.57 7.01 1.16
CA GLN A 66 -8.48 7.32 2.26
C GLN A 66 -8.19 6.53 3.56
N LEU A 67 -7.28 5.54 3.51
CA LEU A 67 -6.85 4.74 4.67
C LEU A 67 -5.77 5.47 5.48
#